data_AF-A0A410PZ67-F1
#
_entry.id   AF-A0A410PZ67-F1
#
_cell.length_a   1.000
_cell.length_b   1.000
_cell.length_c   1.000
_cell.angle_alpha   90.00
_cell.angle_beta   90.00
_cell.angle_gamma   90.00
#
_symmetry.space_group_name_H-M   'P 1'
#
loop_
_entity.id
_entity.type
_entity.pdbx_description
1 polymer ?
#
loop_
_entity_poly.entity_id
_entity_poly.type
_entity_poly.pdbx_seq_one_letter_code
_entity_poly.pdbx_strand_id
1 'polypeptide(L)'
;MSMPGVFIQTNVDYSESTKEAVLRKFNKVMVEVAHKNEEAVMVTLQKVDGAMGNSNEPFGFIDVRSMNGIDHKTNNDVCAAMTKIMQEEFGIDPLRLYITFIHIPETCWGLMGGIAIWDSKSRVWVVNGEPCK
;
A
#
# COMPACT_ATOMS: atom_id res chain seq x y z
N MET A 1 -0.40 -0.05 -16.42
CA MET A 1 0.16 -0.67 -15.20
C MET A 1 0.40 0.46 -14.19
N SER A 2 0.57 0.26 -12.89
CA SER A 2 1.05 1.30 -11.96
C SER A 2 1.77 0.64 -10.82
N MET A 3 2.69 1.36 -10.19
CA MET A 3 3.47 0.87 -9.07
C MET A 3 2.87 1.40 -7.76
N PRO A 4 2.01 0.63 -7.06
CA PRO A 4 1.56 1.02 -5.74
C PRO A 4 2.61 0.66 -4.68
N GLY A 5 2.85 1.60 -3.76
CA GLY A 5 3.53 1.34 -2.50
C GLY A 5 2.52 1.36 -1.36
N VAL A 6 2.52 0.31 -0.53
CA VAL A 6 1.69 0.23 0.68
C VAL A 6 2.60 0.08 1.89
N PHE A 7 2.64 1.13 2.72
CA PHE A 7 3.52 1.20 3.88
C PHE A 7 2.67 1.09 5.15
N ILE A 8 2.79 -0.03 5.86
CA ILE A 8 2.01 -0.35 7.05
C ILE A 8 2.88 -0.13 8.28
N GLN A 9 2.36 0.62 9.25
CA GLN A 9 2.97 0.84 10.55
C GLN A 9 2.00 0.43 11.65
N THR A 10 2.49 -0.25 12.68
CA THR A 10 1.72 -0.59 13.88
C THR A 10 2.62 -0.72 15.10
N ASN A 11 2.08 -0.47 16.29
CA ASN A 11 2.75 -0.74 17.57
C ASN A 11 2.55 -2.17 18.09
N VAL A 12 1.72 -2.98 17.42
CA VAL A 12 1.42 -4.34 17.83
C VAL A 12 2.61 -5.25 17.54
N ASP A 13 2.98 -6.08 18.51
CA ASP A 13 3.97 -7.15 18.32
C ASP A 13 3.42 -8.23 17.37
N TYR A 14 4.27 -8.75 16.49
CA TYR A 14 3.87 -9.75 15.52
C TYR A 14 4.90 -10.85 15.32
N SER A 15 4.37 -12.05 15.07
CA SER A 15 5.18 -13.21 14.70
C SER A 15 5.61 -13.16 13.24
N GLU A 16 6.58 -13.99 12.87
CA GLU A 16 6.99 -14.17 11.46
C GLU A 16 5.80 -14.63 10.59
N SER A 17 4.97 -15.55 11.09
CA SER A 17 3.79 -16.02 10.35
C SER A 17 2.74 -14.92 10.15
N THR A 18 2.51 -14.08 11.16
CA THR A 18 1.60 -12.92 11.05
C THR A 18 2.14 -11.91 10.04
N LYS A 19 3.43 -11.59 10.12
CA LYS A 19 4.11 -10.69 9.17
C LYS A 19 3.91 -11.17 7.73
N GLU A 20 4.21 -12.43 7.45
CA GLU A 20 4.05 -12.98 6.10
C GLU A 20 2.58 -13.00 5.63
N ALA A 21 1.65 -13.35 6.51
CA ALA A 21 0.23 -13.37 6.20
C ALA A 21 -0.29 -11.97 5.83
N VAL A 22 0.07 -10.95 6.61
CA VAL A 22 -0.31 -9.56 6.38
C VAL A 22 0.26 -9.07 5.04
N LEU A 23 1.55 -9.27 4.79
CA LEU A 23 2.18 -8.83 3.53
C LEU A 23 1.48 -9.47 2.31
N ARG A 24 1.18 -10.77 2.35
CA ARG A 24 0.46 -11.46 1.29
C ARG A 24 -0.98 -10.96 1.12
N LYS A 25 -1.73 -10.80 2.22
CA LYS A 25 -3.12 -10.32 2.19
C LYS A 25 -3.22 -8.90 1.62
N PHE A 26 -2.32 -8.00 2.02
CA PHE A 26 -2.29 -6.63 1.51
C PHE A 26 -1.91 -6.56 0.03
N ASN A 27 -0.94 -7.36 -0.42
CA ASN A 27 -0.63 -7.48 -1.83
C ASN A 27 -1.88 -7.92 -2.63
N LYS A 28 -2.56 -8.97 -2.15
CA LYS A 28 -3.80 -9.48 -2.74
C LYS A 28 -4.91 -8.43 -2.83
N VAL A 29 -5.08 -7.57 -1.82
CA VAL A 29 -6.03 -6.44 -1.88
C VAL A 29 -5.69 -5.50 -3.04
N MET A 30 -4.42 -5.17 -3.24
CA MET A 30 -4.03 -4.29 -4.35
C MET A 30 -4.28 -4.92 -5.72
N VAL A 31 -4.09 -6.24 -5.84
CA VAL A 31 -4.35 -6.97 -7.09
C VAL A 31 -5.84 -7.09 -7.36
N GLU A 32 -6.61 -7.59 -6.40
CA GLU A 32 -8.01 -7.96 -6.61
C GLU A 32 -8.96 -6.77 -6.53
N VAL A 33 -8.71 -5.84 -5.60
CA VAL A 33 -9.62 -4.70 -5.32
C VAL A 33 -9.17 -3.46 -6.08
N ALA A 34 -7.87 -3.16 -6.10
CA ALA A 34 -7.33 -1.99 -6.80
C ALA A 34 -6.88 -2.28 -8.25
N HIS A 35 -7.06 -3.53 -8.72
CA HIS A 35 -6.75 -3.99 -10.09
C HIS A 35 -5.31 -3.67 -10.52
N LYS A 36 -4.36 -3.82 -9.59
CA LYS A 36 -2.93 -3.59 -9.83
C LYS A 36 -2.26 -4.86 -10.32
N ASN A 37 -1.17 -4.70 -11.08
CA ASN A 37 -0.32 -5.85 -11.42
C ASN A 37 0.48 -6.23 -10.18
N GLU A 38 0.37 -7.49 -9.75
CA GLU A 38 1.05 -8.09 -8.60
C GLU A 38 2.56 -7.79 -8.58
N GLU A 39 3.24 -7.91 -9.72
CA GLU A 39 4.69 -7.71 -9.84
C GLU A 39 5.12 -6.27 -9.56
N ALA A 40 4.18 -5.31 -9.66
CA ALA A 40 4.44 -3.90 -9.39
C ALA A 40 4.06 -3.47 -7.97
N VAL A 41 3.43 -4.35 -7.17
CA VAL A 41 2.96 -4.01 -5.82
C VAL A 41 4.10 -4.17 -4.81
N MET A 42 4.43 -3.09 -4.12
CA MET A 42 5.30 -3.13 -2.95
C MET A 42 4.47 -2.99 -1.67
N VAL A 43 4.68 -3.90 -0.72
CA VAL A 43 4.09 -3.83 0.63
C VAL A 43 5.19 -3.94 1.67
N THR A 44 5.17 -3.06 2.66
CA THR A 44 6.09 -3.13 3.81
C THR A 44 5.31 -3.10 5.12
N LEU A 45 5.78 -3.82 6.12
CA LEU A 45 5.25 -3.79 7.49
C LEU A 45 6.37 -3.40 8.45
N GLN A 46 6.11 -2.39 9.28
CA GLN A 46 7.05 -1.87 10.25
C GLN A 46 6.41 -1.79 11.64
N LYS A 47 7.08 -2.36 12.65
CA LYS A 47 6.79 -2.09 14.05
C LYS A 47 7.29 -0.68 14.42
N VAL A 48 6.45 0.08 15.10
CA VAL A 48 6.76 1.46 15.54
C VAL A 48 6.41 1.66 17.01
N ASP A 49 7.13 2.57 17.66
CA ASP A 49 6.72 3.11 18.96
C ASP A 49 5.82 4.34 18.72
N GLY A 50 4.74 4.47 19.48
CA GLY A 50 3.86 5.62 19.35
C GLY A 50 2.61 5.55 20.24
N ALA A 51 1.76 6.56 20.10
CA ALA A 51 0.48 6.65 20.78
C ALA A 51 -0.55 7.36 19.90
N MET A 52 -1.82 6.98 20.03
CA MET A 52 -2.95 7.65 19.41
C MET A 52 -3.91 8.11 20.50
N GLY A 53 -4.19 9.43 20.54
CA GLY A 53 -5.01 10.03 21.59
C GLY A 53 -4.40 9.87 22.99
N ASN A 54 -3.07 9.96 23.12
CA ASN A 54 -2.32 9.69 24.36
C ASN A 54 -2.47 8.26 24.92
N SER A 55 -2.92 7.29 24.12
CA SER A 55 -3.00 5.88 24.47
C SER A 55 -2.06 5.05 23.59
N ASN A 56 -1.36 4.09 24.21
CA ASN A 56 -0.50 3.11 23.55
C ASN A 56 -1.24 1.80 23.21
N GLU A 57 -2.57 1.77 23.30
CA GLU A 57 -3.39 0.67 22.78
C GLU A 57 -3.10 0.42 21.29
N PRO A 58 -3.40 -0.79 20.77
CA PRO A 58 -3.18 -1.13 19.36
C PRO A 58 -3.64 -0.03 18.40
N PHE A 59 -2.76 0.40 17.51
CA PHE A 59 -3.07 1.35 16.45
C PHE A 59 -2.36 0.97 15.16
N GLY A 60 -2.81 1.55 14.05
CA GLY A 60 -2.17 1.38 12.76
C GLY A 60 -2.20 2.66 11.91
N PHE A 61 -1.20 2.78 11.06
CA PHE A 61 -1.18 3.76 9.98
C PHE A 61 -0.79 3.08 8.69
N ILE A 62 -1.54 3.34 7.62
CA ILE A 62 -1.28 2.80 6.29
C ILE A 62 -1.17 3.96 5.31
N ASP A 63 -0.02 4.07 4.65
CA ASP A 63 0.23 5.02 3.57
C ASP A 63 0.18 4.25 2.24
N VAL A 64 -0.83 4.54 1.43
CA VAL A 64 -1.00 3.97 0.09
C VAL A 64 -0.65 5.03 -0.94
N ARG A 65 0.41 4.78 -1.71
CA ARG A 65 0.89 5.66 -2.77
C ARG A 65 0.74 5.00 -4.12
N SER A 66 0.25 5.72 -5.11
CA SER A 66 0.15 5.20 -6.48
C SER A 66 0.11 6.34 -7.49
N MET A 67 0.66 6.10 -8.68
CA MET A 67 0.61 7.05 -9.79
C MET A 67 -0.75 7.12 -10.48
N ASN A 68 -1.59 6.08 -10.37
CA ASN A 68 -2.95 6.10 -10.93
C ASN A 68 -3.92 5.23 -10.11
N GLY A 69 -5.21 5.28 -10.44
CA GLY A 69 -6.24 4.47 -9.79
C GLY A 69 -6.42 4.77 -8.31
N ILE A 70 -6.18 6.02 -7.91
CA ILE A 70 -6.58 6.58 -6.62
C ILE A 70 -7.79 7.45 -6.89
N ASP A 71 -8.97 6.86 -6.70
CA ASP A 71 -10.27 7.51 -6.81
C ASP A 71 -11.12 7.14 -5.60
N HIS A 72 -12.17 7.89 -5.31
CA HIS A 72 -12.95 7.70 -4.10
C HIS A 72 -13.48 6.27 -3.96
N LYS A 73 -14.02 5.67 -5.04
CA LYS A 73 -14.64 4.35 -4.94
C LYS A 73 -13.57 3.29 -4.65
N THR A 74 -12.51 3.26 -5.46
CA THR A 74 -11.40 2.31 -5.30
C THR A 74 -10.75 2.46 -3.92
N ASN A 75 -10.50 3.69 -3.48
CA ASN A 75 -9.91 3.97 -2.17
C ASN A 75 -10.82 3.48 -1.03
N ASN A 76 -12.14 3.66 -1.15
CA ASN A 76 -13.08 3.20 -0.15
C ASN A 76 -13.09 1.66 -0.03
N ASP A 77 -13.10 0.95 -1.16
CA ASP A 77 -13.10 -0.50 -1.18
C ASP A 77 -11.78 -1.08 -0.63
N VAL A 78 -10.65 -0.48 -1.01
CA VAL A 78 -9.32 -0.82 -0.47
C VAL A 78 -9.25 -0.53 1.04
N CYS A 79 -9.76 0.62 1.49
CA CYS A 79 -9.78 1.00 2.89
C CYS A 79 -10.55 -0.03 3.73
N ALA A 80 -11.74 -0.43 3.27
CA ALA A 80 -12.55 -1.45 3.94
C ALA A 80 -11.82 -2.80 4.04
N ALA A 81 -11.20 -3.26 2.95
CA ALA A 81 -10.47 -4.52 2.93
C ALA A 81 -9.23 -4.51 3.84
N MET A 82 -8.43 -3.45 3.79
CA MET A 82 -7.24 -3.31 4.63
C MET A 82 -7.61 -3.18 6.11
N THR A 83 -8.66 -2.42 6.43
CA THR A 83 -9.16 -2.29 7.81
C THR A 83 -9.53 -3.65 8.39
N LYS A 84 -10.24 -4.48 7.62
CA LYS A 84 -10.60 -5.84 8.04
C LYS A 84 -9.36 -6.69 8.34
N ILE A 85 -8.32 -6.62 7.51
CA ILE A 85 -7.07 -7.36 7.76
C ILE A 85 -6.41 -6.89 9.07
N MET A 86 -6.35 -5.57 9.31
CA MET A 86 -5.73 -5.02 10.52
C MET A 86 -6.50 -5.42 11.79
N GLN A 87 -7.84 -5.49 11.72
CA GLN A 87 -8.66 -6.03 12.80
C GLN A 87 -8.38 -7.51 13.06
N GLU A 88 -8.36 -8.33 12.01
CA GLU A 88 -8.20 -9.79 12.13
C GLU A 88 -6.81 -10.20 12.61
N GLU A 89 -5.76 -9.57 12.08
CA GLU A 89 -4.37 -9.99 12.31
C GLU A 89 -3.74 -9.32 13.53
N PHE A 90 -4.18 -8.11 13.88
CA PHE A 90 -3.58 -7.31 14.95
C PHE A 90 -4.56 -6.87 16.04
N GLY A 91 -5.86 -7.12 15.89
CA GLY A 91 -6.86 -6.70 16.86
C GLY A 91 -7.02 -5.17 16.98
N ILE A 92 -6.62 -4.42 15.95
CA ILE A 92 -6.68 -2.95 15.95
C ILE A 92 -8.12 -2.51 15.74
N ASP A 93 -8.63 -1.68 16.66
CA ASP A 93 -9.92 -1.00 16.47
C ASP A 93 -9.86 -0.09 15.22
N PRO A 94 -10.83 -0.14 14.28
CA PRO A 94 -10.88 0.75 13.13
C PRO A 94 -10.80 2.23 13.47
N LEU A 95 -11.30 2.64 14.64
CA LEU A 95 -11.18 4.03 15.11
C LEU A 95 -9.74 4.42 15.43
N ARG A 96 -8.85 3.43 15.58
CA ARG A 96 -7.41 3.58 15.82
C ARG A 96 -6.56 3.22 14.58
N LEU A 97 -7.18 3.14 13.41
CA LEU A 97 -6.52 2.89 12.14
C LEU A 97 -6.74 4.07 11.20
N TYR A 98 -5.65 4.69 10.76
CA TYR A 98 -5.69 5.69 9.70
C TYR A 98 -5.10 5.14 8.41
N ILE A 99 -5.77 5.42 7.28
CA ILE A 99 -5.30 5.07 5.94
C ILE A 99 -5.29 6.32 5.09
N THR A 100 -4.15 6.65 4.50
CA THR A 100 -4.01 7.78 3.57
C THR A 100 -3.74 7.27 2.17
N PHE A 101 -4.42 7.85 1.19
CA PHE A 101 -4.19 7.58 -0.22
C PHE A 101 -3.55 8.80 -0.88
N ILE A 102 -2.36 8.63 -1.44
CA ILE A 102 -1.56 9.70 -2.01
C ILE A 102 -1.34 9.43 -3.50
N HIS A 103 -1.91 10.29 -4.34
CA HIS A 103 -1.57 10.33 -5.75
C HIS A 103 -0.16 10.90 -5.92
N ILE A 104 0.72 10.10 -6.50
CA ILE A 104 2.08 10.53 -6.84
C ILE A 104 2.11 10.90 -8.32
N PRO A 105 2.53 12.13 -8.69
CA PRO A 105 2.73 12.46 -10.09
C PRO A 105 3.65 11.44 -10.77
N GLU A 106 3.37 11.08 -12.02
CA GLU A 106 4.16 10.08 -12.75
C GLU A 106 5.65 10.45 -12.80
N THR A 107 5.96 11.75 -12.84
CA THR A 107 7.33 12.27 -12.83
C THR A 107 8.06 12.19 -11.48
N CYS A 108 7.41 11.64 -10.44
CA CYS A 108 7.92 11.58 -9.07
C CYS A 108 8.11 10.16 -8.55
N TRP A 109 8.02 9.13 -9.40
CA TRP A 109 8.24 7.75 -9.01
C TRP A 109 9.51 7.16 -9.63
N GLY A 110 10.46 6.80 -8.78
CA GLY A 110 11.74 6.20 -9.20
C GLY A 110 11.66 4.69 -9.35
N LEU A 111 12.19 4.15 -10.45
CA LEU A 111 12.37 2.72 -10.71
C LEU A 111 13.58 2.54 -11.62
N MET A 112 14.31 1.42 -11.57
CA MET A 112 15.40 1.08 -12.52
C MET A 112 16.45 2.20 -12.70
N GLY A 113 16.70 3.00 -11.66
CA GLY A 113 17.65 4.11 -11.69
C GLY A 113 17.19 5.34 -12.48
N GLY A 114 15.90 5.49 -12.77
CA GLY A 114 15.32 6.67 -13.43
C GLY A 114 13.89 6.96 -12.99
N ILE A 115 13.23 7.89 -13.68
CA ILE A 115 11.81 8.23 -13.45
C ILE A 115 10.94 7.43 -14.41
N ALA A 116 9.94 6.74 -13.87
CA ALA A 116 9.01 5.97 -14.68
C ALA A 116 7.98 6.89 -15.35
N ILE A 117 7.83 6.76 -16.67
CA ILE A 117 6.87 7.53 -17.46
C ILE A 117 5.92 6.56 -18.16
N TRP A 118 4.63 6.87 -18.18
CA TRP A 118 3.65 6.06 -18.89
C TRP A 118 3.70 6.33 -20.39
N ASP A 119 4.05 5.31 -21.18
CA ASP A 119 3.90 5.39 -22.64
C ASP A 119 2.49 4.90 -23.03
N SER A 120 1.64 5.84 -23.42
CA SER A 120 0.25 5.56 -23.82
C SER A 120 0.14 4.74 -25.10
N LYS A 121 1.15 4.76 -25.98
CA LYS A 121 1.14 4.01 -27.24
C LYS A 121 1.42 2.53 -27.01
N SER A 122 2.49 2.22 -26.29
CA SER A 122 2.89 0.85 -25.97
C SER A 122 2.18 0.28 -24.74
N ARG A 123 1.51 1.13 -23.95
CA ARG A 123 0.80 0.79 -22.70
C ARG A 123 1.71 0.12 -21.67
N VAL A 124 2.97 0.52 -21.64
CA VAL A 124 3.95 0.11 -20.63
C VAL A 124 4.56 1.33 -19.94
N TRP A 125 5.13 1.11 -18.75
CA TRP A 125 6.02 2.10 -18.16
C TRP A 125 7.37 2.04 -18.86
N VAL A 126 8.00 3.19 -19.05
CA VAL A 126 9.34 3.30 -19.62
C VAL A 126 10.21 4.07 -18.62
N VAL A 127 11.41 3.56 -18.38
CA VAL A 127 12.44 4.22 -17.58
C VAL A 127 13.68 4.36 -18.46
N ASN A 128 14.20 5.59 -18.60
CA ASN A 128 15.42 5.85 -19.39
C ASN A 128 15.40 5.28 -20.82
N GLY A 129 14.21 5.19 -21.43
CA GLY A 129 14.01 4.60 -22.77
C GLY A 129 13.76 3.09 -22.79
N GLU A 130 13.89 2.40 -21.66
CA GLU A 130 13.68 0.96 -21.52
C GLU A 130 12.29 0.62 -20.97
N PRO A 131 11.52 -0.28 -21.60
CA PRO A 131 10.26 -0.79 -21.07
C PRO A 131 10.44 -1.50 -19.72
N CYS A 132 9.57 -1.17 -18.76
CA CYS A 132 9.40 -1.96 -17.54
C CYS A 132 8.60 -3.21 -17.92
N LYS A 133 9.30 -4.33 -18.11
CA LYS A 133 8.71 -5.64 -18.35
C LYS A 133 8.66 -6.44 -17.06
#